data_AF-A0A428MYA4-F1
#
_entry.id   AF-A0A428MYA4-F1
#
_cell.length_a   1.000
_cell.length_b   1.000
_cell.length_c   1.000
_cell.angle_alpha   90.00
_cell.angle_beta   90.00
_cell.angle_gamma   90.00
#
_symmetry.space_group_name_H-M   'P 1'
#
loop_
_entity.id
_entity.type
_entity.pdbx_description
1 polymer ?
#
loop_
_entity_poly.entity_id
_entity_poly.type
_entity_poly.pdbx_seq_one_letter_code
_entity_poly.pdbx_strand_id
1 'polypeptide(L)' 'MHPNCYYFIQSKPEYKEFIRFHPSWYRTLNRHPDSLPQFVEAARQYHGQTFPQQLEKWQKNINTVSMIMRLFK' A
#
# COMPACT_ATOMS: atom_id res chain seq x y z
N MET A 1 2.02 -12.30 -11.55
CA MET A 1 1.57 -12.45 -10.15
C MET A 1 0.18 -13.04 -10.20
N HIS A 2 -0.17 -14.02 -9.37
CA HIS A 2 -1.51 -14.61 -9.40
C HIS A 2 -2.58 -13.51 -9.15
N PRO A 3 -3.66 -13.43 -9.95
CA PRO A 3 -4.65 -12.35 -9.84
C PRO A 3 -5.21 -12.21 -8.42
N ASN A 4 -5.51 -13.32 -7.73
CA ASN A 4 -6.02 -13.30 -6.35
C ASN A 4 -5.07 -12.61 -5.36
N CYS A 5 -3.76 -12.88 -5.44
CA CYS A 5 -2.77 -12.20 -4.61
C CYS A 5 -2.69 -10.71 -4.96
N TYR A 6 -2.85 -10.36 -6.24
CA TYR A 6 -2.80 -8.97 -6.70
C TYR A 6 -3.98 -8.16 -6.20
N TYR A 7 -5.20 -8.72 -6.26
CA TYR A 7 -6.39 -8.11 -5.68
C TYR A 7 -6.25 -7.92 -4.17
N PHE A 8 -5.72 -8.92 -3.46
CA PHE A 8 -5.49 -8.82 -2.02
C PHE A 8 -4.50 -7.70 -1.65
N ILE A 9 -3.41 -7.56 -2.41
CA ILE A 9 -2.40 -6.52 -2.18
C ILE A 9 -2.91 -5.14 -2.59
N GLN A 10 -3.70 -5.04 -3.65
CA GLN A 10 -4.39 -3.81 -4.05
C GLN A 10 -5.42 -3.36 -3.01
N SER A 11 -6.08 -4.31 -2.34
CA SER A 11 -7.11 -4.03 -1.33
C SER A 11 -6.55 -3.31 -0.10
N LYS A 12 -5.24 -3.36 0.16
CA LYS A 12 -4.62 -2.69 1.31
C LYS A 12 -3.48 -1.76 0.89
N PRO A 13 -3.54 -0.45 1.21
CA PRO A 13 -2.52 0.51 0.78
C PRO A 13 -1.14 0.23 1.38
N GLU A 14 -1.08 -0.31 2.61
CA GLU A 14 0.15 -0.79 3.26
C GLU A 14 0.89 -1.83 2.39
N TYR A 15 0.19 -2.86 1.93
CA TYR A 15 0.79 -3.93 1.13
C TYR A 15 1.21 -3.42 -0.25
N LYS A 16 0.43 -2.50 -0.82
CA LYS A 16 0.75 -1.84 -2.08
C LYS A 16 2.01 -0.98 -1.98
N GLU A 17 2.23 -0.32 -0.85
CA GLU A 17 3.44 0.46 -0.61
C GLU A 17 4.64 -0.47 -0.37
N PHE A 18 4.49 -1.46 0.50
CA PHE A 18 5.53 -2.45 0.80
C PHE A 18 6.03 -3.19 -0.45
N ILE A 19 5.12 -3.63 -1.34
CA ILE A 19 5.51 -4.34 -2.56
C ILE A 19 6.23 -3.43 -3.58
N ARG A 20 6.00 -2.11 -3.53
CA ARG A 20 6.74 -1.12 -4.34
C ARG A 20 8.17 -0.96 -3.86
N PHE A 21 8.39 -0.96 -2.54
CA PHE A 21 9.73 -0.90 -1.95
C PHE A 21 10.49 -2.22 -2.08
N HIS A 22 9.78 -3.35 -2.10
CA HIS A 22 10.38 -4.68 -2.19
C HIS A 22 9.89 -5.45 -3.43
N PRO A 23 10.39 -5.09 -4.64
CA PRO A 23 9.93 -5.71 -5.89
C PRO A 23 10.28 -7.21 -6.01
N SER A 24 11.19 -7.72 -5.18
CA SER A 24 11.48 -9.15 -5.06
C SER A 24 10.22 -9.98 -4.77
N TRP A 25 9.29 -9.44 -3.99
CA TRP A 25 8.01 -10.10 -3.67
C TRP A 25 7.13 -10.32 -4.89
N TYR A 26 7.19 -9.47 -5.92
CA TYR A 26 6.48 -9.74 -7.18
C TYR A 26 6.93 -11.05 -7.81
N ARG A 27 8.24 -11.33 -7.78
CA ARG A 27 8.80 -12.56 -8.35
C ARG A 27 8.48 -13.77 -7.47
N THR A 28 8.54 -13.61 -6.15
CA THR A 28 8.22 -14.67 -5.17
C THR A 28 6.76 -15.06 -5.25
N LEU A 29 5.83 -14.09 -5.15
CA LEU A 29 4.38 -14.34 -5.22
C LEU A 29 3.91 -14.77 -6.62
N ASN A 30 4.71 -14.51 -7.67
CA ASN A 30 4.43 -15.04 -9.00
C ASN A 30 4.81 -16.52 -9.14
N ARG A 31 5.90 -16.96 -8.51
CA ARG A 31 6.37 -18.36 -8.57
C ARG A 31 5.72 -19.25 -7.51
N HIS A 32 5.46 -18.68 -6.34
CA HIS A 32 4.89 -19.36 -5.18
C HIS A 32 3.75 -18.50 -4.62
N PRO A 33 2.52 -18.65 -5.14
CA PRO A 33 1.37 -17.92 -4.62
C PRO A 33 1.06 -18.26 -3.15
N ASP A 34 1.45 -19.45 -2.68
CA ASP A 34 1.38 -19.89 -1.29
C ASP A 34 2.30 -19.11 -0.35
N SER A 35 3.19 -18.27 -0.88
CA SER A 35 4.06 -17.38 -0.08
C SER A 35 3.38 -16.08 0.36
N LEU A 36 2.07 -15.92 0.09
CA LEU A 36 1.28 -14.77 0.51
C LEU A 36 1.28 -14.52 2.04
N PRO A 37 1.11 -15.52 2.93
CA PRO A 37 1.20 -15.30 4.37
C PRO A 37 2.56 -14.74 4.81
N GLN A 38 3.67 -15.22 4.24
CA GLN A 38 5.01 -14.68 4.54
C GLN A 38 5.14 -13.22 4.09
N PHE A 39 4.56 -12.87 2.95
CA PHE A 39 4.49 -11.48 2.50
C PHE A 39 3.70 -10.61 3.49
N VAL A 40 2.58 -11.11 4.00
CA VAL A 40 1.75 -10.39 4.99
C VAL A 40 2.50 -10.19 6.30
N GLU A 41 3.20 -11.20 6.80
CA GLU A 41 4.03 -11.07 7.99
C GLU A 41 5.16 -10.05 7.79
N ALA A 42 5.89 -10.12 6.68
CA ALA A 42 6.95 -9.18 6.35
C ALA A 42 6.42 -7.73 6.23
N ALA A 43 5.27 -7.55 5.59
CA ALA A 43 4.62 -6.25 5.49
C ALA A 43 4.17 -5.73 6.86
N ARG A 44 3.63 -6.60 7.73
CA ARG A 44 3.23 -6.24 9.11
C ARG A 44 4.42 -5.87 9.97
N GLN A 45 5.57 -6.53 9.82
CA GLN A 45 6.81 -6.16 10.52
C GLN A 45 7.33 -4.80 10.04
N TYR A 46 7.33 -4.58 8.73
CA TYR A 46 7.75 -3.32 8.11
C TYR A 46 6.87 -2.12 8.54
N HIS A 47 5.55 -2.30 8.50
CA HIS A 47 4.58 -1.26 8.89
C HIS A 47 4.35 -1.16 10.40
N GLY A 48 4.53 -2.24 11.17
CA GLY A 48 4.44 -2.22 12.63
C GLY A 48 5.50 -1.35 13.30
N GLN A 49 6.64 -1.16 12.63
CA GLN A 49 7.68 -0.20 13.05
C GLN A 49 7.49 1.19 12.41
N THR A 50 6.68 1.28 11.36
CA THR A 50 6.60 2.44 10.47
C THR A 50 5.16 2.67 10.01
N PHE A 51 4.24 3.23 10.84
CA PHE A 51 3.07 3.96 10.32
C PHE A 51 2.25 4.73 11.36
N PRO A 52 2.51 6.05 11.52
CA PRO A 52 1.40 6.98 11.73
C PRO A 52 1.31 8.11 10.68
N GLN A 53 2.42 8.55 10.09
CA GLN A 53 2.45 9.84 9.38
C GLN A 53 1.85 9.86 7.97
N GLN A 54 1.77 8.72 7.26
CA GLN A 54 1.25 8.70 5.89
C GLN A 54 -0.28 8.59 5.81
N LEU A 55 -0.96 8.14 6.88
CA LEU A 55 -2.43 8.24 7.01
C LEU A 55 -2.88 9.70 7.16
N GLU A 56 -2.14 10.52 7.91
CA GLU A 56 -2.47 11.95 8.08
C GLU A 56 -2.33 12.75 6.78
N LYS A 57 -1.36 12.42 5.92
CA LYS A 57 -1.20 13.09 4.61
C LYS A 57 -2.39 12.86 3.67
N TRP A 58 -3.07 11.71 3.78
CA TRP A 58 -4.30 11.46 3.04
C TRP A 58 -5.45 12.40 3.46
N GLN A 59 -5.53 12.78 4.73
CA GLN A 59 -6.49 13.78 5.21
C GLN A 59 -6.10 15.20 4.79
N LYS A 60 -4.79 15.50 4.76
CA LYS A 60 -4.25 16.83 4.45
C LYS A 60 -4.53 17.28 3.00
N ASN A 61 -4.63 16.36 2.05
CA ASN A 61 -4.92 16.68 0.65
C ASN A 61 -6.37 17.15 0.39
N ILE A 62 -7.33 16.85 1.28
CA ILE A 62 -8.72 17.35 1.14
C ILE A 62 -8.77 18.86 1.40
N ASN A 63 -7.95 19.38 2.33
CA ASN A 63 -7.91 20.81 2.65
C ASN A 63 -7.36 21.66 1.48
N THR A 64 -6.44 21.13 0.68
CA THR A 64 -5.91 21.88 -0.48
C THR A 64 -6.92 21.95 -1.65
N VAL A 65 -7.77 20.94 -1.83
CA VAL A 65 -8.85 20.96 -2.83
C VAL A 65 -9.85 22.09 -2.56
N SER A 66 -10.10 22.42 -1.28
CA SER A 66 -10.97 23.54 -0.92
C SER A 66 -10.43 24.91 -1.38
N MET A 67 -9.11 25.06 -1.52
CA MET A 67 -8.51 26.31 -1.99
C MET A 67 -8.66 26.48 -3.50
N ILE A 68 -8.54 25.39 -4.26
CA ILE A 68 -8.74 25.41 -5.72
C ILE A 68 -10.22 25.66 -6.05
N MET A 69 -11.17 25.03 -5.33
CA MET A 69 -12.61 25.28 -5.52
C MET A 69 -13.04 26.73 -5.24
N ARG A 70 -12.33 27.45 -4.35
CA ARG A 70 -12.63 28.87 -4.06
C ARG A 70 -12.24 29.83 -5.18
N LEU A 71 -11.36 29.42 -6.09
CA LEU A 71 -11.00 30.22 -7.27
C LEU A 71 -11.99 30.02 -8.43
N PHE A 72 -12.79 28.94 -8.38
CA PHE A 72 -13.81 28.61 -9.38
C PHE A 72 -15.23 29.07 -8.96
N LYS A 73 -15.36 29.85 -7.87
CA LYS A 73 -16.59 30.53 -7.46
C LYS A 73 -16.38 32.03 -7.51
#